data_AF-A0A2N6NRH2-F1
#
_entry.id   AF-A0A2N6NRH2-F1
#
_cell.length_a   1.000
_cell.length_b   1.000
_cell.length_c   1.000
_cell.angle_alpha   90.00
_cell.angle_beta   90.00
_cell.angle_gamma   90.00
#
_symmetry.space_group_name_H-M   'P 1'
#
loop_
_entity.id
_entity.type
_entity.pdbx_description
1 polymer ?
#
loop_
_entity_poly.entity_id
_entity_poly.type
_entity_poly.pdbx_seq_one_letter_code
_entity_poly.pdbx_strand_id
1 'polypeptide(L)'
;MCHGDVGMVIYSWQKDRLKPGANGTGHTCVNWNKISQWTKERTVDMYKPGLLVHPQHGPAYFEKENDKEHINGALHNHGST
;
A
#
# COMPACT_ATOMS: atom_id res chain seq x y z
N MET A 1 -11.10 -10.87 -12.23
CA MET A 1 -10.57 -9.51 -11.98
C MET A 1 -9.15 -9.46 -12.53
N CYS A 2 -8.84 -8.54 -13.44
CA CYS A 2 -7.68 -8.63 -14.34
C CYS A 2 -6.55 -7.62 -14.05
N HIS A 3 -6.53 -7.06 -12.85
CA HIS A 3 -5.56 -6.03 -12.44
C HIS A 3 -4.82 -6.46 -11.17
N GLY A 4 -4.23 -7.65 -11.21
CA GLY A 4 -3.41 -8.15 -10.10
C GLY A 4 -1.93 -7.88 -10.35
N ASP A 5 -1.29 -7.27 -9.37
CA ASP A 5 0.14 -7.01 -9.33
C ASP A 5 0.81 -8.12 -8.51
N VAL A 6 1.23 -9.19 -9.19
CA VAL A 6 1.91 -10.35 -8.57
C VAL A 6 3.40 -10.24 -8.89
N GLY A 7 4.05 -9.35 -8.17
CA GLY A 7 5.47 -9.03 -8.33
C GLY A 7 5.99 -8.22 -7.16
N MET A 8 7.29 -7.91 -7.18
CA MET A 8 7.89 -7.06 -6.17
C MET A 8 7.59 -5.60 -6.49
N VAL A 9 6.81 -4.95 -5.64
CA VAL A 9 6.53 -3.51 -5.70
C VAL A 9 7.53 -2.80 -4.79
N ILE A 10 8.34 -1.91 -5.36
CA ILE A 10 9.30 -1.13 -4.58
C ILE A 10 8.61 0.12 -4.06
N TYR A 11 8.73 0.35 -2.75
CA TYR A 11 8.33 1.58 -2.09
C TYR A 11 9.56 2.43 -1.77
N SER A 12 9.48 3.74 -2.03
CA SER A 12 10.57 4.67 -1.74
C SER A 12 10.04 5.97 -1.13
N TRP A 13 10.81 6.53 -0.21
CA TRP A 13 10.56 7.87 0.34
C TRP A 13 10.71 8.93 -0.74
N GLN A 14 9.78 9.88 -0.76
CA GLN A 14 9.84 11.04 -1.66
C GLN A 14 10.10 12.28 -0.80
N LYS A 15 10.93 13.20 -1.31
CA LYS A 15 11.46 14.34 -0.55
C LYS A 15 10.40 15.11 0.25
N ASP A 16 9.24 15.34 -0.37
CA ASP A 16 8.19 16.20 0.16
C ASP A 16 6.94 15.40 0.60
N ARG A 17 7.08 14.11 0.88
CA ARG A 17 5.96 13.22 1.26
C ARG A 17 6.31 12.40 2.49
N LEU A 18 5.43 12.44 3.50
CA LEU A 18 5.57 11.62 4.70
C LEU A 18 5.44 10.12 4.40
N LYS A 19 4.58 9.76 3.44
CA LYS A 19 4.27 8.37 3.07
C LYS A 19 5.07 7.97 1.82
N PRO A 20 5.58 6.73 1.73
CA PRO A 20 6.39 6.31 0.61
C PRO A 20 5.52 6.14 -0.64
N GLY A 21 6.07 6.47 -1.80
CA GLY A 21 5.44 6.18 -3.09
C GLY A 21 5.77 4.76 -3.55
N ALA A 22 4.81 4.11 -4.20
CA ALA A 22 5.00 2.81 -4.85
C ALA A 22 5.38 3.00 -6.32
N ASN A 23 6.35 2.22 -6.81
CA ASN A 23 6.55 2.08 -8.24
C ASN A 23 5.46 1.17 -8.84
N GLY A 24 4.97 1.51 -10.03
CA GLY A 24 4.03 0.64 -10.73
C GLY A 24 4.67 -0.69 -11.13
N THR A 25 3.91 -1.77 -11.04
CA THR A 25 4.27 -3.05 -11.66
C THR A 25 3.31 -3.38 -12.80
N GLY A 26 3.65 -4.40 -13.60
CA GLY A 26 2.79 -4.82 -14.69
C GLY A 26 1.53 -5.51 -14.17
N HIS A 27 0.36 -4.97 -14.49
CA HIS A 27 -0.91 -5.61 -14.19
C HIS A 27 -1.07 -6.91 -14.99
N THR A 28 -1.52 -7.96 -14.32
CA THR A 28 -1.82 -9.24 -14.96
C THR A 28 -3.20 -9.76 -14.59
N CYS A 29 -3.80 -10.57 -15.48
CA CYS A 29 -4.98 -11.34 -15.12
C CYS A 29 -4.57 -12.49 -14.20
N VAL A 30 -5.09 -12.49 -12.97
CA VAL A 30 -4.75 -13.48 -11.94
C VAL A 30 -5.98 -14.10 -11.32
N ASN A 31 -5.79 -15.28 -10.72
CA ASN A 31 -6.80 -15.90 -9.89
C ASN A 31 -6.78 -15.28 -8.48
N TRP A 32 -7.71 -14.37 -8.23
CA TRP A 32 -7.80 -13.63 -6.97
C TRP A 32 -8.06 -14.50 -5.76
N ASN A 33 -8.80 -15.59 -5.89
CA ASN A 33 -9.04 -16.50 -4.76
C ASN A 33 -7.74 -17.14 -4.30
N LYS A 34 -6.89 -17.56 -5.24
CA LYS A 34 -5.56 -18.11 -4.95
C LYS A 34 -4.66 -17.06 -4.28
N ILE A 35 -4.61 -15.85 -4.83
CA ILE A 35 -3.78 -14.77 -4.27
C ILE A 35 -4.25 -14.39 -2.86
N SER A 36 -5.55 -14.12 -2.69
CA SER A 36 -6.15 -13.78 -1.40
C SER A 36 -5.90 -14.84 -0.34
N GLN A 37 -6.04 -16.14 -0.69
CA GLN A 37 -5.76 -17.22 0.24
C GLN A 37 -4.27 -17.26 0.63
N TRP A 38 -3.37 -17.09 -0.34
CA TRP A 38 -1.92 -17.11 -0.10
C TRP A 38 -1.46 -15.95 0.78
N THR A 39 -2.03 -14.75 0.60
CA THR A 39 -1.64 -13.55 1.34
C THR A 39 -2.12 -13.53 2.78
N LYS A 40 -3.15 -14.28 3.17
CA LYS A 40 -3.72 -14.26 4.54
C LYS A 40 -2.69 -14.37 5.67
N GLU A 41 -1.70 -15.23 5.50
CA GLU A 41 -0.64 -15.47 6.50
C GLU A 41 0.62 -14.64 6.25
N ARG A 42 0.66 -13.87 5.15
CA ARG A 42 1.85 -13.19 4.62
C ARG A 42 1.67 -11.68 4.50
N THR A 43 0.50 -11.17 4.90
CA THR A 43 0.21 -9.74 4.94
C THR A 43 0.72 -9.14 6.23
N VAL A 44 1.40 -8.00 6.11
CA VAL A 44 1.72 -7.11 7.24
C VAL A 44 0.78 -5.92 7.17
N ASP A 45 0.25 -5.49 8.32
CA ASP A 45 -0.49 -4.25 8.43
C ASP A 45 0.48 -3.06 8.34
N MET A 46 0.57 -2.45 7.15
CA MET A 46 1.47 -1.33 6.88
C MET A 46 1.08 -0.04 7.63
N TYR A 47 -0.15 0.04 8.14
CA TYR A 47 -0.67 1.19 8.86
C TYR A 47 -0.36 1.14 10.36
N LYS A 48 0.21 0.03 10.85
CA LYS A 48 0.59 -0.10 12.25
C LYS A 48 1.55 1.04 12.64
N PRO A 49 1.25 1.81 13.70
CA PRO A 49 2.12 2.87 14.19
C PRO A 49 3.55 2.37 14.43
N GLY A 50 4.53 3.16 13.97
CA GLY A 50 5.95 2.87 14.10
C GLY A 50 6.55 1.91 13.06
N LEU A 51 5.75 1.30 12.18
CA LEU A 51 6.28 0.43 11.11
C LEU A 51 6.90 1.23 9.96
N LEU A 52 6.22 2.31 9.54
CA LEU A 52 6.69 3.22 8.50
C LEU A 52 7.11 4.54 9.16
N VAL A 53 8.42 4.78 9.22
CA VAL A 53 9.01 6.00 9.80
C VAL A 53 9.89 6.66 8.73
N HIS A 54 9.47 7.84 8.28
CA HIS A 54 10.24 8.65 7.34
C HIS A 54 11.50 9.20 8.06
N PRO A 55 12.70 9.10 7.47
CA PRO A 55 13.94 9.51 8.15
C PRO A 55 13.97 10.99 8.56
N GLN A 56 13.36 11.86 7.76
CA GLN A 56 13.28 13.31 8.01
C GLN A 56 11.97 13.78 8.65
N HIS A 57 10.84 13.12 8.36
CA HIS A 57 9.49 13.62 8.70
C HIS A 57 8.82 12.84 9.84
N GLY A 58 9.44 11.75 10.30
CA GLY A 58 8.93 10.96 11.43
C GLY A 58 7.88 9.90 11.04
N PRO A 59 7.08 9.42 12.01
CA PRO A 59 6.13 8.33 11.80
C PRO A 59 5.02 8.68 10.80
N ALA A 60 4.69 7.73 9.90
CA ALA A 60 3.62 7.90 8.91
C ALA A 60 2.22 7.72 9.49
N TYR A 61 2.10 6.99 10.60
CA TYR A 61 0.83 6.66 11.27
C TYR A 61 1.00 6.74 12.80
N PHE A 62 -0.01 7.25 13.49
CA PHE A 62 -0.04 7.43 14.95
C PHE A 62 -1.22 6.69 15.58
N GLU A 63 -1.09 6.24 16.84
CA GLU A 63 -2.10 5.42 17.54
C GLU A 63 -3.49 6.07 17.67
N LYS A 64 -3.57 7.41 17.59
CA LYS A 64 -4.79 8.18 17.86
C LYS A 64 -5.42 8.81 16.61
N GLU A 65 -4.84 8.63 15.44
CA GLU A 65 -5.45 9.11 14.21
C GLU A 65 -6.48 8.08 13.72
N ASN A 66 -7.74 8.50 13.68
CA ASN A 66 -8.81 7.83 12.95
C ASN A 66 -8.54 8.06 11.45
N ASP A 67 -7.45 7.46 10.97
CA ASP A 67 -6.84 7.83 9.71
C ASP A 67 -7.75 7.35 8.58
N LYS A 68 -8.51 8.27 7.97
CA LYS A 68 -9.45 7.97 6.89
C LYS A 68 -8.75 7.38 5.65
N GLU A 69 -7.42 7.37 5.63
CA GLU A 69 -6.62 6.62 4.66
C GLU A 69 -6.57 5.11 4.93
N HIS A 70 -6.72 4.66 6.17
CA HIS A 70 -6.77 3.23 6.49
C HIS A 70 -7.97 2.54 5.79
N ILE A 71 -9.03 3.31 5.51
CA ILE A 71 -10.26 2.86 4.83
C ILE A 71 -10.27 3.15 3.32
N ASN A 72 -9.52 4.14 2.82
CA ASN A 72 -9.59 4.60 1.42
C ASN A 72 -8.25 4.62 0.67
N GLY A 73 -7.11 4.38 1.33
CA GLY A 73 -5.76 4.59 0.78
C GLY A 73 -5.38 3.63 -0.36
N ALA A 74 -6.07 2.51 -0.49
CA ALA A 74 -5.94 1.59 -1.62
C ALA A 74 -6.87 1.92 -2.81
N LEU A 75 -7.81 2.87 -2.65
CA LEU A 75 -8.72 3.30 -3.70
C LEU A 75 -8.19 4.58 -4.34
N HIS A 76 -7.17 4.46 -5.19
CA HIS A 76 -6.99 5.48 -6.22
C HIS A 76 -8.15 5.35 -7.22
N ASN A 77 -8.94 6.42 -7.40
CA ASN A 77 -9.84 6.53 -8.54
C ASN A 77 -8.96 6.51 -9.80
N HIS A 78 -8.85 5.36 -10.46
CA HIS A 78 -8.42 5.33 -11.85
C HIS A 78 -9.47 6.11 -12.63
N GLY A 79 -9.15 7.36 -12.96
CA GLY A 79 -9.96 8.16 -13.86
C GLY A 79 -10.14 7.40 -15.16
N SER A 80 -11.35 6.90 -15.40
CA SER A 80 -11.80 6.56 -16.75
C SER A 80 -11.90 7.85 -17.54
N THR A 81 -10.92 8.06 -18.42
CA THR A 81 -11.00 8.92 -19.60
C THR A 81 -10.32 8.18 -20.72
#